data_AF-A0A966SX73-F1
#
_entry.id   AF-A0A966SX73-F1
#
_cell.length_a   1.000
_cell.length_b   1.000
_cell.length_c   1.000
_cell.angle_alpha   90.00
_cell.angle_beta   90.00
_cell.angle_gamma   90.00
#
_symmetry.space_group_name_H-M   'P 1'
#
loop_
_entity.id
_entity.type
_entity.pdbx_description
1 polymer ?
#
loop_
_entity_poly.entity_id
_entity_poly.type
_entity_poly.pdbx_seq_one_letter_code
_entity_poly.pdbx_strand_id
1 'polypeptide(L)'
;MNEWERLLRWHCGDLRDERLRQASGLWIVLTALGRDPSREPAPDGLAVSTAMAPADLASAGPVVFPLPEGPAAVQVFGLWRPQTALEEPLQRQHWLFWVVPGRQIHAERRSMGLNPLTRAHGPGGPAEHLAAQLLPLLGPP
;
A
#
# COMPACT_ATOMS: atom_id res chain seq x y z
N MET A 1 -23.15 23.10 -6.95
CA MET A 1 -21.72 22.74 -6.96
C MET A 1 -21.03 23.60 -8.01
N ASN A 2 -20.19 24.55 -7.60
CA ASN A 2 -19.55 25.51 -8.50
C ASN A 2 -18.23 24.95 -9.09
N GLU A 3 -17.68 25.66 -10.08
CA GLU A 3 -16.45 25.25 -10.80
C GLU A 3 -15.22 25.15 -9.88
N TRP A 4 -15.13 26.01 -8.87
CA TRP A 4 -14.09 25.99 -7.84
C TRP A 4 -14.18 24.75 -6.94
N GLU A 5 -15.39 24.34 -6.56
CA GLU A 5 -15.63 23.09 -5.84
C GLU A 5 -15.29 21.86 -6.70
N ARG A 6 -15.58 21.90 -8.00
CA ARG A 6 -15.15 20.85 -8.94
C ARG A 6 -13.63 20.81 -9.09
N LEU A 7 -12.97 21.97 -9.16
CA LEU A 7 -11.50 22.08 -9.22
C LEU A 7 -10.86 21.53 -7.95
N LEU A 8 -11.39 21.86 -6.75
CA LEU A 8 -10.89 21.31 -5.49
C LEU A 8 -11.18 19.82 -5.33
N ARG A 9 -12.33 19.33 -5.80
CA ARG A 9 -12.61 17.88 -5.84
C ARG A 9 -11.74 17.15 -6.83
N TRP A 10 -11.39 17.78 -7.95
CA TRP A 10 -10.49 17.21 -8.95
C TRP A 10 -9.03 17.23 -8.46
N HIS A 11 -8.56 18.36 -7.95
CA HIS A 11 -7.16 18.55 -7.57
C HIS A 11 -6.82 18.03 -6.17
N CYS A 12 -7.76 18.11 -5.22
CA CYS A 12 -7.61 17.56 -3.87
C CYS A 12 -8.33 16.23 -3.67
N GLY A 13 -9.18 15.79 -4.60
CA GLY A 13 -9.74 14.43 -4.59
C GLY A 13 -8.62 13.42 -4.75
N ASP A 14 -7.81 13.54 -5.80
CA ASP A 14 -6.67 12.65 -6.05
C ASP A 14 -5.69 12.55 -4.87
N LEU A 15 -5.37 13.68 -4.22
CA LEU A 15 -4.50 13.72 -3.05
C LEU A 15 -5.19 13.20 -1.76
N ARG A 16 -6.50 13.42 -1.61
CA ARG A 16 -7.27 12.84 -0.49
C ARG A 16 -7.46 11.35 -0.67
N ASP A 17 -7.67 10.90 -1.91
CA ASP A 17 -7.84 9.50 -2.28
C ASP A 17 -6.52 8.75 -2.14
N GLU A 18 -5.39 9.37 -2.48
CA GLU A 18 -4.06 8.83 -2.20
C GLU A 18 -3.76 8.76 -0.70
N ARG A 19 -3.98 9.83 0.05
CA ARG A 19 -3.75 9.83 1.51
C ARG A 19 -4.68 8.86 2.24
N LEU A 20 -5.94 8.79 1.83
CA LEU A 20 -6.92 7.86 2.36
C LEU A 20 -6.49 6.43 2.04
N ARG A 21 -6.16 6.12 0.78
CA ARG A 21 -5.64 4.81 0.38
C ARG A 21 -4.41 4.42 1.19
N GLN A 22 -3.45 5.33 1.34
CA GLN A 22 -2.24 5.11 2.12
C GLN A 22 -2.55 4.82 3.59
N ALA A 23 -3.43 5.62 4.20
CA ALA A 23 -3.88 5.42 5.58
C ALA A 23 -4.64 4.10 5.75
N SER A 24 -5.50 3.73 4.80
CA SER A 24 -6.23 2.47 4.82
C SER A 24 -5.31 1.26 4.64
N GLY A 25 -4.32 1.35 3.75
CA GLY A 25 -3.31 0.31 3.59
C GLY A 25 -2.52 0.09 4.88
N LEU A 26 -2.08 1.18 5.52
CA LEU A 26 -1.40 1.12 6.82
C LEU A 26 -2.32 0.52 7.91
N TRP A 27 -3.57 0.98 7.98
CA TRP A 27 -4.57 0.46 8.92
C TRP A 27 -4.77 -1.06 8.76
N ILE A 28 -4.88 -1.55 7.52
CA ILE A 28 -5.04 -2.97 7.23
C ILE A 28 -3.79 -3.75 7.68
N VAL A 29 -2.60 -3.24 7.40
CA VAL A 29 -1.34 -3.87 7.83
C VAL A 29 -1.25 -3.95 9.36
N LEU A 30 -1.54 -2.86 10.08
CA LEU A 30 -1.47 -2.83 11.53
C LEU A 30 -2.53 -3.73 12.18
N THR A 31 -3.77 -3.72 11.67
CA THR A 31 -4.81 -4.63 12.16
C THR A 31 -4.48 -6.09 11.89
N ALA A 32 -3.83 -6.41 10.77
CA ALA A 32 -3.36 -7.78 10.50
C ALA A 32 -2.29 -8.22 11.51
N LEU A 33 -1.47 -7.30 12.00
CA LEU A 33 -0.50 -7.56 13.08
C LEU A 33 -1.14 -7.65 14.48
N GLY A 34 -2.46 -7.52 14.60
CA GLY A 34 -3.18 -7.51 15.88
C GLY A 34 -3.01 -6.21 16.68
N ARG A 35 -2.56 -5.12 16.03
CA ARG A 35 -2.38 -3.81 16.65
C ARG A 35 -3.60 -2.93 16.47
N ASP A 36 -3.86 -2.04 17.42
CA ASP A 36 -4.87 -0.97 17.32
C ASP A 36 -4.27 0.27 16.66
N PRO A 37 -4.56 0.56 15.37
CA PRO A 37 -3.94 1.68 14.65
C PRO A 37 -4.37 3.05 15.19
N SER A 38 -5.40 3.12 16.04
CA SER A 38 -5.84 4.37 16.67
C SER A 38 -5.03 4.73 17.92
N ARG A 39 -4.23 3.78 18.43
CA ARG A 39 -3.50 3.91 19.70
C ARG A 39 -2.03 3.55 19.59
N GLU A 40 -1.71 2.62 18.70
CA GLU A 40 -0.36 2.09 18.52
C GLU A 40 0.29 2.68 17.25
N PRO A 41 1.52 3.20 17.36
CA PRO A 41 2.28 3.60 16.17
C PRO A 41 2.65 2.37 15.33
N ALA A 42 3.03 2.62 14.07
CA ALA A 42 3.62 1.57 13.24
C ALA A 42 4.92 1.04 13.88
N PRO A 43 5.18 -0.28 13.84
CA PRO A 43 6.44 -0.84 14.31
C PRO A 43 7.66 -0.17 13.67
N ASP A 44 8.72 0.00 14.45
CA ASP A 44 9.99 0.50 13.92
C ASP A 44 10.50 -0.41 12.80
N GLY A 45 11.00 0.21 11.73
CA GLY A 45 11.49 -0.51 10.56
C GLY A 45 10.40 -1.04 9.62
N LEU A 46 9.11 -0.80 9.87
CA LEU A 46 8.03 -1.07 8.91
C LEU A 46 7.78 0.16 8.02
N ALA A 47 7.88 -0.02 6.71
CA ALA A 47 7.41 0.96 5.74
C ALA A 47 6.24 0.40 4.93
N VAL A 48 5.23 1.22 4.65
CA VAL A 48 4.09 0.87 3.79
C VAL A 48 4.03 1.83 2.62
N SER A 49 3.85 1.31 1.42
CA SER A 49 3.63 2.10 0.21
C SER A 49 2.43 1.55 -0.53
N THR A 50 1.54 2.43 -0.98
CA THR A 50 0.31 2.02 -1.67
C THR A 50 0.22 2.58 -3.07
N ALA A 51 -0.36 1.78 -3.96
CA ALA A 51 -0.74 2.19 -5.31
C ALA A 51 -2.16 1.73 -5.61
N MET A 52 -2.74 2.26 -6.69
CA MET A 52 -4.04 1.86 -7.19
C MET A 52 -3.91 1.36 -8.62
N ALA A 53 -4.68 0.32 -8.94
CA ALA A 53 -4.89 -0.12 -10.30
C ALA A 53 -6.36 -0.47 -10.51
N PRO A 54 -6.94 -0.25 -11.70
CA PRO A 54 -8.26 -0.78 -12.01
C PRO A 54 -8.27 -2.31 -11.89
N ALA A 55 -9.44 -2.89 -11.66
CA ALA A 55 -9.61 -4.35 -11.62
C ALA A 55 -9.11 -5.03 -12.90
N ASP A 56 -9.27 -4.40 -14.06
CA ASP A 56 -8.66 -4.83 -15.31
C ASP A 56 -7.24 -4.26 -15.48
N LEU A 57 -6.23 -5.10 -15.25
CA LEU A 57 -4.82 -4.71 -15.39
C LEU A 57 -4.39 -4.56 -16.86
N ALA A 58 -5.13 -5.12 -17.82
CA ALA A 58 -4.78 -5.01 -19.23
C ALA A 58 -4.98 -3.58 -19.78
N SER A 59 -5.89 -2.83 -19.16
CA SER A 59 -6.16 -1.42 -19.46
C SER A 59 -5.43 -0.45 -18.51
N ALA A 60 -4.72 -0.97 -17.50
CA ALA A 60 -3.98 -0.13 -16.56
C ALA A 60 -2.70 0.43 -17.19
N GLY A 61 -2.48 1.74 -17.03
CA GLY A 61 -1.15 2.34 -17.20
C GLY A 61 -0.13 1.78 -16.21
N PRO A 62 1.15 2.21 -16.28
CA PRO A 62 2.18 1.72 -15.37
C PRO A 62 1.83 2.04 -13.91
N VAL A 63 1.68 0.99 -13.10
CA VAL A 63 1.41 1.10 -11.66
C VAL A 63 2.73 1.17 -10.91
N VAL A 64 2.88 2.20 -10.09
CA VAL A 64 4.12 2.51 -9.37
C VAL A 64 3.81 2.80 -7.90
N PHE A 65 4.62 2.22 -7.02
CA PHE A 65 4.61 2.44 -5.58
C PHE A 65 5.71 3.44 -5.21
N PRO A 66 5.38 4.61 -4.62
CA PRO A 66 6.39 5.54 -4.13
C PRO A 66 7.08 4.98 -2.88
N LEU A 67 8.41 4.99 -2.82
CA LEU A 67 9.13 4.53 -1.64
C LEU A 67 9.39 5.70 -0.68
N PRO A 68 9.19 5.53 0.63
CA PRO A 68 9.56 6.54 1.61
C PRO A 68 11.08 6.75 1.61
N GLU A 69 11.50 7.93 2.06
CA GLU A 69 12.93 8.22 2.24
C GLU A 69 13.48 7.46 3.45
N GLY A 70 14.64 6.83 3.26
CA GLY A 70 15.37 6.15 4.32
C GLY A 70 15.15 4.64 4.39
N PRO A 71 16.01 3.92 5.13
CA PRO A 71 15.97 2.47 5.21
C PRO A 71 14.82 1.99 6.11
N ALA A 72 14.06 1.02 5.63
CA ALA A 72 13.14 0.22 6.43
C ALA A 72 13.67 -1.21 6.55
N ALA A 73 13.43 -1.90 7.66
CA ALA A 73 13.75 -3.32 7.80
C ALA A 73 12.87 -4.18 6.88
N VAL A 74 11.62 -3.76 6.70
CA VAL A 74 10.65 -4.39 5.80
C VAL A 74 9.80 -3.34 5.10
N GLN A 75 9.61 -3.52 3.80
CA GLN A 75 8.76 -2.71 2.95
C GLN A 75 7.52 -3.52 2.56
N VAL A 76 6.34 -3.01 2.89
CA VAL A 76 5.06 -3.52 2.43
C VAL A 76 4.57 -2.69 1.26
N PHE A 77 4.19 -3.34 0.18
CA PHE A 77 3.52 -2.73 -0.96
C PHE A 77 2.06 -3.18 -0.96
N GLY A 78 1.13 -2.24 -0.91
CA GLY A 78 -0.32 -2.50 -0.96
C GLY A 78 -0.93 -1.99 -2.25
N LEU A 79 -1.51 -2.88 -3.06
CA LEU A 79 -2.22 -2.52 -4.28
C LEU A 79 -3.73 -2.53 -4.02
N TRP A 80 -4.35 -1.37 -4.12
CA TRP A 80 -5.81 -1.22 -4.10
C TRP A 80 -6.38 -1.49 -5.50
N ARG A 81 -7.28 -2.48 -5.61
CA ARG A 81 -7.93 -2.91 -6.86
C ARG A 81 -9.45 -2.86 -6.74
N PRO A 82 -10.03 -1.65 -6.77
CA PRO A 82 -11.47 -1.53 -6.74
C PRO A 82 -12.06 -2.01 -8.08
N GLN A 83 -13.18 -2.71 -8.02
CA GLN A 83 -14.00 -3.08 -9.17
C GLN A 83 -14.85 -1.90 -9.64
N THR A 84 -15.19 -0.99 -8.72
CA THR A 84 -15.96 0.23 -9.03
C THR A 84 -15.39 1.45 -8.31
N ALA A 85 -15.61 2.65 -8.86
CA ALA A 85 -15.13 3.89 -8.25
C ALA A 85 -15.79 4.24 -6.90
N LEU A 86 -16.78 3.46 -6.45
CA LEU A 86 -17.52 3.67 -5.20
C LEU A 86 -16.98 2.82 -4.04
N GLU A 87 -16.06 1.90 -4.29
CA GLU A 87 -15.52 1.02 -3.26
C GLU A 87 -14.52 1.75 -2.35
N GLU A 88 -14.64 1.48 -1.05
CA GLU A 88 -13.88 2.17 -0.02
C GLU A 88 -12.56 1.49 0.30
N PRO A 89 -11.41 2.21 0.34
CA PRO A 89 -10.09 1.65 0.61
C PRO A 89 -9.92 0.81 1.87
N LEU A 90 -10.86 0.78 2.83
CA LEU A 90 -10.80 -0.12 4.00
C LEU A 90 -11.25 -1.57 3.69
N GLN A 91 -11.89 -1.81 2.55
CA GLN A 91 -12.42 -3.12 2.20
C GLN A 91 -11.29 -4.08 1.76
N ARG A 92 -10.84 -4.90 2.72
CA ARG A 92 -9.64 -5.77 2.59
C ARG A 92 -9.61 -6.68 1.37
N GLN A 93 -10.76 -7.14 0.90
CA GLN A 93 -10.86 -8.05 -0.25
C GLN A 93 -10.38 -7.43 -1.59
N HIS A 94 -10.26 -6.10 -1.66
CA HIS A 94 -9.77 -5.39 -2.84
C HIS A 94 -8.28 -5.08 -2.78
N TRP A 95 -7.57 -5.55 -1.73
CA TRP A 95 -6.13 -5.34 -1.59
C TRP A 95 -5.33 -6.58 -1.94
N LEU A 96 -4.18 -6.33 -2.58
CA LEU A 96 -3.09 -7.28 -2.68
C LEU A 96 -1.85 -6.69 -2.01
N PHE A 97 -1.09 -7.53 -1.31
CA PHE A 97 0.08 -7.12 -0.57
C PHE A 97 1.33 -7.92 -0.96
N TRP A 98 2.47 -7.24 -0.97
CA TRP A 98 3.79 -7.83 -1.01
C TRP A 98 4.57 -7.39 0.21
N VAL A 99 5.19 -8.34 0.89
CA VAL A 99 6.10 -8.09 2.00
C VAL A 99 7.53 -8.35 1.52
N VAL A 100 8.35 -7.30 1.47
CA VAL A 100 9.70 -7.35 0.91
C VAL A 100 10.71 -6.95 1.98
N PRO A 101 11.70 -7.79 2.31
CA PRO A 101 12.79 -7.40 3.20
C PRO A 101 13.51 -6.15 2.67
N GLY A 102 13.73 -5.16 3.51
CA GLY A 102 14.31 -3.87 3.09
C GLY A 102 15.68 -3.98 2.45
N ARG A 103 16.48 -4.99 2.85
CA ARG A 103 17.77 -5.32 2.20
C ARG A 103 17.67 -5.68 0.72
N GLN A 104 16.48 -6.01 0.23
CA GLN A 104 16.19 -6.31 -1.18
C GLN A 104 15.76 -5.06 -1.97
N ILE A 105 15.55 -3.93 -1.28
CA ILE A 105 15.28 -2.63 -1.88
C ILE A 105 16.58 -1.83 -1.91
N HIS A 106 16.99 -1.39 -3.10
CA HIS A 106 18.16 -0.53 -3.23
C HIS A 106 17.95 0.80 -2.49
N ALA A 107 18.97 1.26 -1.74
CA ALA A 107 18.87 2.45 -0.90
C ALA A 107 18.52 3.74 -1.68
N GLU A 108 18.91 3.82 -2.96
CA GLU A 108 18.64 4.99 -3.83
C GLU A 108 17.31 4.88 -4.59
N ARG A 109 16.60 3.75 -4.49
CA ARG A 109 15.33 3.58 -5.21
C ARG A 109 14.26 4.48 -4.59
N ARG A 110 13.64 5.28 -5.45
CA ARG A 110 12.52 6.16 -5.06
C ARG A 110 11.15 5.54 -5.33
N SER A 111 11.11 4.44 -6.09
CA SER A 111 9.87 3.75 -6.40
C SER A 111 10.07 2.29 -6.79
N MET A 112 8.97 1.55 -6.78
CA MET A 112 8.86 0.17 -7.26
C MET A 112 7.71 0.07 -8.26
N GLY A 113 7.93 -0.52 -9.43
CA GLY A 113 6.83 -0.81 -10.36
C GLY A 113 6.11 -2.10 -10.01
N LEU A 114 4.82 -2.21 -10.33
CA LEU A 114 4.06 -3.44 -10.12
C LEU A 114 4.63 -4.63 -10.89
N ASN A 115 4.93 -4.47 -12.17
CA ASN A 115 5.49 -5.56 -13.00
C ASN A 115 6.81 -6.15 -12.45
N PRO A 116 7.85 -5.36 -12.11
CA PRO A 116 9.06 -5.91 -11.50
C PRO A 116 8.81 -6.49 -10.10
N LEU A 117 7.91 -5.90 -9.31
CA LEU A 117 7.51 -6.45 -8.01
C LEU A 117 6.87 -7.83 -8.17
N THR A 118 5.92 -7.97 -9.09
CA THR A 118 5.25 -9.24 -9.39
C THR A 118 6.20 -10.29 -9.93
N ARG A 119 7.14 -9.89 -10.80
CA ARG A 119 8.15 -10.81 -11.35
C ARG A 119 9.09 -11.35 -10.27
N ALA A 120 9.48 -10.51 -9.31
CA ALA A 120 10.44 -10.91 -8.27
C ALA A 120 9.79 -11.61 -7.08
N HIS A 121 8.54 -11.26 -6.71
CA HIS A 121 7.90 -11.68 -5.47
C HIS A 121 6.53 -12.36 -5.68
N GLY A 122 6.13 -12.65 -6.91
CA GLY A 122 4.85 -13.30 -7.23
C GLY A 122 3.65 -12.35 -7.26
N PRO A 123 2.41 -12.85 -7.37
CA PRO A 123 1.21 -12.04 -7.63
C PRO A 123 0.74 -11.14 -6.47
N GLY A 124 1.36 -11.22 -5.30
CA GLY A 124 0.88 -10.60 -4.08
C GLY A 124 -0.19 -11.46 -3.40
N GLY A 125 -0.36 -11.29 -2.09
CA GLY A 125 -1.30 -12.06 -1.28
C GLY A 125 -2.40 -11.19 -0.66
N PRO A 126 -3.49 -11.82 -0.18
CA PRO A 126 -4.53 -11.12 0.58
C PRO A 126 -4.00 -10.63 1.93
N ALA A 127 -4.73 -9.69 2.55
CA ALA A 127 -4.41 -9.13 3.86
C ALA A 127 -4.22 -10.21 4.97
N GLU A 128 -4.95 -11.32 4.85
CA GLU A 128 -4.92 -12.46 5.77
C GLU A 128 -3.51 -13.07 5.95
N HIS A 129 -2.66 -12.94 4.93
CA HIS A 129 -1.32 -13.51 4.95
C HIS A 129 -0.26 -12.56 5.51
N LEU A 130 -0.62 -11.29 5.79
CA LEU A 130 0.34 -10.26 6.20
C LEU A 130 1.07 -10.61 7.50
N ALA A 131 0.33 -11.04 8.53
CA ALA A 131 0.93 -11.34 9.83
C ALA A 131 2.02 -12.41 9.74
N ALA A 132 1.71 -13.52 9.06
CA ALA A 132 2.64 -14.63 8.87
C ALA A 132 3.92 -14.22 8.12
N GLN A 133 3.83 -13.24 7.20
CA GLN A 133 4.97 -12.75 6.43
C GLN A 133 5.76 -11.67 7.17
N LEU A 134 5.10 -10.81 7.96
CA LEU A 134 5.71 -9.67 8.63
C LEU A 134 6.41 -10.03 9.94
N LEU A 135 5.79 -10.88 10.76
CA LEU A 135 6.32 -11.22 12.09
C LEU A 135 7.76 -11.76 12.06
N PRO A 136 8.17 -12.63 11.11
CA PRO A 136 9.55 -13.09 11.02
C PRO A 136 10.57 -11.99 10.64
N LEU A 137 10.11 -10.87 10.07
CA LEU A 137 10.97 -9.80 9.54
C LEU A 137 11.09 -8.59 10.47
N LEU A 138 10.10 -8.38 11.34
CA LEU A 138 10.08 -7.24 12.28
C LEU A 138 10.92 -7.48 13.55
N GLY A 139 11.51 -8.67 13.71
CA GLY A 139 12.25 -9.04 14.92
C GLY A 139 11.33 -9.30 16.13
N PRO A 140 11.88 -9.76 17.26
CA PRO A 140 11.10 -9.85 18.50
C PRO A 140 10.66 -8.45 18.96
N PRO A 141 9.49 -8.34 19.63
CA PRO A 141 9.00 -7.08 20.18
C PRO A 141 9.93 -6.49 21.25
#